data_AF-A0A927X2A2-F1
#
_entry.id   AF-A0A927X2A2-F1
#
_cell.length_a   1.000
_cell.length_b   1.000
_cell.length_c   1.000
_cell.angle_alpha   90.00
_cell.angle_beta   90.00
_cell.angle_gamma   90.00
#
_symmetry.space_group_name_H-M   'P 1'
#
loop_
_entity.id
_entity.type
_entity.pdbx_description
1 polymer ?
#
loop_
_entity_poly.entity_id
_entity_poly.type
_entity_poly.pdbx_seq_one_letter_code
_entity_poly.pdbx_strand_id
1 'polypeptide(L)'
;MRFKHTDRKGFWIGFIDFFTAGIFLLFYMSRGLQDEIDEVLGHKTEKYHIAYLKGIPDFFIYTLVWMARISEELKNKAIELGIPGPYTSFKHMFNWNVFGLLLMGPAIATYRFFDTLNKVEIELNRRSNTI
;
A
#
# COMPACT_ATOMS: atom_id res chain seq x y z
N MET A 1 0.93 -4.83 -21.20
CA MET A 1 1.23 -4.97 -19.76
C MET A 1 -0.04 -4.65 -19.00
N ARG A 2 -0.42 -5.53 -18.07
CA ARG A 2 -1.66 -5.47 -17.30
C ARG A 2 -1.61 -4.35 -16.25
N PHE A 3 -0.49 -4.19 -15.57
CA PHE A 3 -0.20 -3.09 -14.64
C PHE A 3 0.84 -2.13 -15.21
N LYS A 4 0.56 -0.82 -15.22
CA LYS A 4 1.47 0.21 -15.79
C LYS A 4 2.49 0.76 -14.79
N HIS A 5 2.19 0.72 -13.49
CA HIS A 5 2.97 1.42 -12.46
C HIS A 5 3.76 0.47 -11.56
N THR A 6 4.71 -0.28 -12.10
CA THR A 6 5.46 -1.30 -11.35
C THR A 6 6.71 -0.79 -10.62
N ASP A 7 7.03 0.51 -10.68
CA ASP A 7 8.22 1.11 -10.03
C ASP A 7 7.84 2.38 -9.24
N ARG A 8 6.86 2.25 -8.35
CA ARG A 8 6.44 3.36 -7.49
C ARG A 8 7.49 3.62 -6.41
N LYS A 9 8.01 4.84 -6.34
CA LYS A 9 8.95 5.29 -5.30
C LYS A 9 8.24 5.52 -3.97
N GLY A 10 7.89 4.42 -3.28
CA GLY A 10 7.05 4.44 -2.08
C GLY A 10 7.57 5.31 -0.92
N PHE A 11 8.88 5.49 -0.78
CA PHE A 11 9.44 6.36 0.25
C PHE A 11 9.00 7.82 0.09
N TRP A 12 9.15 8.37 -1.12
CA TRP A 12 8.76 9.75 -1.42
C TRP A 12 7.26 9.95 -1.36
N ILE A 13 6.49 8.94 -1.76
CA ILE A 13 5.03 8.94 -1.62
C ILE A 13 4.65 9.08 -0.14
N GLY A 14 5.19 8.22 0.73
CA GLY A 14 4.90 8.28 2.16
C GLY A 14 5.42 9.55 2.84
N PHE A 15 6.56 10.06 2.39
CA PHE A 15 7.12 11.31 2.90
C PHE A 15 6.22 12.51 2.58
N ILE A 16 5.83 12.67 1.31
CA ILE A 16 4.91 13.75 0.89
C ILE A 16 3.57 13.59 1.61
N ASP A 17 3.05 12.36 1.66
CA ASP A 17 1.75 12.09 2.26
C ASP A 17 1.69 12.49 3.74
N PHE A 18 2.74 12.19 4.50
CA PHE A 18 2.87 12.60 5.89
C PHE A 18 2.79 14.13 6.06
N PHE A 19 3.52 14.90 5.26
CA PHE A 19 3.47 16.37 5.31
C PHE A 19 2.14 16.95 4.84
N THR A 20 1.42 16.23 3.98
CA THR A 20 0.07 16.62 3.54
C THR A 20 -1.05 16.04 4.41
N ALA A 21 -0.72 15.40 5.53
CA ALA A 21 -1.67 14.73 6.42
C ALA A 21 -2.65 13.78 5.67
N GLY A 22 -2.14 12.99 4.72
CA GLY A 22 -2.93 12.01 3.96
C GLY A 22 -3.68 12.58 2.74
N ILE A 23 -3.67 13.89 2.54
CA ILE A 23 -4.39 14.53 1.41
C ILE A 23 -3.77 14.12 0.07
N PHE A 24 -2.44 13.97 0.00
CA PHE A 24 -1.78 13.49 -1.21
C PHE A 24 -2.29 12.10 -1.61
N LEU A 25 -2.37 11.17 -0.66
CA LEU A 25 -2.81 9.80 -0.92
C LEU A 25 -4.29 9.74 -1.32
N LEU A 26 -5.14 10.67 -0.87
CA LEU A 26 -6.53 10.79 -1.36
C LEU A 26 -6.57 10.93 -2.89
N PHE A 27 -5.77 11.84 -3.45
CA PHE A 27 -5.69 12.04 -4.89
C PHE A 27 -4.95 10.90 -5.59
N TYR A 28 -3.88 10.39 -4.98
CA TYR A 28 -3.07 9.34 -5.58
C TYR A 28 -3.84 8.03 -5.72
N MET A 29 -4.58 7.62 -4.68
CA MET A 29 -5.47 6.45 -4.72
C MET A 29 -6.58 6.61 -5.76
N SER A 30 -7.18 7.80 -5.85
CA SER A 30 -8.25 8.10 -6.80
C SER A 30 -7.81 8.15 -8.27
N ARG A 31 -6.51 8.24 -8.55
CA ARG A 31 -5.98 8.28 -9.93
C ARG A 31 -5.75 6.90 -10.56
N GLY A 32 -6.14 5.83 -9.87
CA GLY A 32 -6.12 4.45 -10.38
C GLY A 32 -5.38 3.46 -9.50
N LEU A 33 -4.62 3.92 -8.49
CA LEU A 33 -3.92 3.01 -7.57
C LEU A 33 -4.91 2.15 -6.77
N GLN A 34 -6.07 2.68 -6.40
CA GLN A 34 -7.12 1.89 -5.73
C GLN A 34 -7.58 0.73 -6.63
N ASP A 35 -7.81 1.01 -7.92
CA ASP A 35 -8.26 -0.01 -8.88
C ASP A 35 -7.17 -1.07 -9.11
N GLU A 36 -5.89 -0.65 -9.16
CA GLU A 36 -4.75 -1.57 -9.26
C GLU A 36 -4.65 -2.48 -8.03
N ILE A 37 -4.83 -1.94 -6.81
CA ILE A 37 -4.86 -2.74 -5.57
C ILE A 37 -6.03 -3.72 -5.56
N ASP A 38 -7.23 -3.26 -5.90
CA ASP A 38 -8.43 -4.11 -5.96
C ASP A 38 -8.26 -5.24 -6.98
N GLU A 39 -7.63 -4.95 -8.12
CA GLU A 39 -7.32 -5.95 -9.13
C GLU A 39 -6.29 -6.99 -8.65
N VAL A 40 -5.22 -6.54 -7.97
CA VAL A 40 -4.20 -7.43 -7.40
C VAL A 40 -4.79 -8.36 -6.33
N LEU A 41 -5.67 -7.82 -5.48
CA LEU A 41 -6.31 -8.56 -4.39
C LEU A 41 -7.48 -9.42 -4.87
N GLY A 42 -8.06 -9.12 -6.04
CA GLY A 42 -9.18 -9.85 -6.61
C GLY A 42 -10.53 -9.52 -5.96
N HIS A 43 -10.62 -8.46 -5.16
CA HIS A 43 -11.85 -7.94 -4.60
C HIS A 43 -11.78 -6.43 -4.39
N LYS A 44 -12.94 -5.80 -4.24
CA LYS A 44 -13.01 -4.36 -3.94
C LYS A 44 -12.68 -4.10 -2.48
N THR A 45 -11.68 -3.29 -2.23
CA THR A 45 -11.38 -2.75 -0.89
C THR A 45 -12.25 -1.52 -0.62
N GLU A 46 -12.42 -1.17 0.66
CA GLU A 46 -13.06 0.10 0.99
C GLU A 46 -12.26 1.27 0.41
N LYS A 47 -12.91 2.23 -0.25
CA LYS A 47 -12.19 3.33 -0.89
C LYS A 47 -11.40 4.14 0.13
N TYR A 48 -10.16 4.51 -0.19
CA TYR A 48 -9.28 5.23 0.73
C TYR A 48 -9.89 6.51 1.30
N HIS A 49 -10.68 7.28 0.54
CA HIS A 49 -11.35 8.48 1.07
C HIS A 49 -12.38 8.17 2.17
N ILE A 50 -13.02 7.00 2.12
CA ILE A 50 -13.96 6.57 3.18
C ILE A 50 -13.17 6.21 4.42
N ALA A 51 -12.08 5.43 4.27
CA ALA A 51 -11.19 5.09 5.37
C ALA A 51 -10.58 6.35 6.00
N TYR A 52 -10.13 7.30 5.17
CA TYR A 52 -9.59 8.60 5.58
C TYR A 52 -10.59 9.40 6.42
N LEU A 53 -11.83 9.56 5.94
CA LEU A 53 -12.88 10.28 6.67
C LEU A 53 -13.23 9.61 8.00
N LYS A 54 -13.30 8.28 8.03
CA LYS A 54 -13.51 7.49 9.26
C LYS A 54 -12.35 7.61 10.24
N GLY A 55 -11.14 7.87 9.73
CA GLY A 55 -9.96 8.08 10.55
C GLY A 55 -9.91 9.44 11.23
N ILE A 56 -10.58 10.47 10.72
CA ILE A 56 -10.48 11.82 11.32
C ILE A 56 -10.84 11.84 12.82
N PRO A 57 -11.95 11.21 13.28
CA PRO A 57 -12.32 11.21 14.69
C PRO A 57 -11.35 10.45 15.61
N ASP A 58 -10.58 9.49 15.08
CA ASP A 58 -9.65 8.66 15.86
C ASP A 58 -8.18 8.95 15.55
N PHE A 59 -7.88 10.16 15.06
CA PHE A 59 -6.52 10.59 14.70
C PHE A 59 -5.83 9.65 13.68
N PHE A 60 -6.60 9.19 12.71
CA PHE A 60 -6.21 8.33 11.58
C PHE A 60 -5.81 6.90 11.98
N ILE A 61 -6.16 6.45 13.19
CA ILE A 61 -5.94 5.06 13.62
C ILE A 61 -6.72 4.10 12.72
N TYR A 62 -7.98 4.42 12.38
CA TYR A 62 -8.77 3.61 11.46
C TYR A 62 -8.09 3.45 10.09
N THR A 63 -7.63 4.57 9.52
CA THR A 63 -6.93 4.60 8.23
C THR A 63 -5.64 3.77 8.27
N LEU A 64 -4.91 3.82 9.38
CA LEU A 64 -3.71 3.01 9.57
C LEU A 64 -4.04 1.51 9.62
N VAL A 65 -5.06 1.11 10.38
CA VAL A 65 -5.51 -0.28 10.46
C VAL A 65 -6.00 -0.78 9.09
N TRP A 66 -6.72 0.07 8.35
CA TRP A 66 -7.16 -0.21 6.98
C TRP A 66 -5.96 -0.49 6.06
N MET A 67 -4.96 0.39 6.04
CA MET A 67 -3.71 0.19 5.26
C MET A 67 -2.96 -1.08 5.69
N ALA A 68 -2.91 -1.35 7.00
CA ALA A 68 -2.25 -2.52 7.54
C ALA A 68 -2.93 -3.83 7.12
N ARG A 69 -4.26 -3.87 7.00
CA ARG A 69 -5.00 -5.04 6.48
C ARG A 69 -4.66 -5.32 5.01
N ILE A 70 -4.69 -4.29 4.17
CA ILE A 70 -4.30 -4.41 2.75
C ILE A 70 -2.85 -4.91 2.63
N SER A 71 -1.95 -4.41 3.48
CA SER A 71 -0.57 -4.87 3.47
C SER A 71 -0.43 -6.36 3.80
N GLU A 72 -1.27 -6.88 4.69
CA GLU A 72 -1.30 -8.31 5.02
C GLU A 72 -1.86 -9.15 3.87
N GLU A 73 -2.90 -8.66 3.21
CA GLU A 73 -3.47 -9.31 2.03
C GLU A 73 -2.48 -9.33 0.86
N LEU A 74 -1.77 -8.22 0.61
CA LEU A 74 -0.67 -8.16 -0.36
C LEU A 74 0.46 -9.11 -0.01
N LYS A 75 0.83 -9.25 1.27
CA LYS A 75 1.79 -10.25 1.74
C LYS A 75 1.35 -11.65 1.35
N ASN A 76 0.10 -11.99 1.65
CA ASN A 76 -0.45 -13.31 1.35
C ASN A 76 -0.47 -13.56 -0.16
N LYS A 77 -0.79 -12.53 -0.97
CA LYS A 77 -0.75 -12.60 -2.42
C LYS A 77 0.67 -12.83 -2.96
N ALA A 78 1.65 -12.13 -2.41
CA ALA A 78 3.06 -12.33 -2.77
C ALA A 78 3.54 -13.75 -2.45
N ILE A 79 3.13 -14.29 -1.30
CA ILE A 79 3.42 -15.68 -0.89
C ILE A 79 2.74 -16.68 -1.83
N GLU A 80 1.47 -16.48 -2.19
CA GLU A 80 0.73 -17.31 -3.15
C GLU A 80 1.44 -17.36 -4.51
N LEU A 81 1.98 -16.21 -4.95
CA LEU A 81 2.73 -16.11 -6.19
C LEU A 81 4.18 -16.65 -6.10
N GLY A 82 4.65 -17.05 -4.91
CA GLY A 82 6.01 -17.56 -4.72
C GLY A 82 7.10 -16.48 -4.89
N ILE A 83 6.75 -15.21 -4.74
CA ILE A 83 7.70 -14.09 -4.82
C ILE A 83 8.55 -14.11 -3.54
N PRO A 84 9.89 -14.06 -3.59
CA PRO A 84 10.71 -14.04 -2.38
C PRO A 84 10.59 -12.71 -1.61
N GLY A 85 10.65 -12.79 -0.28
CA GLY A 85 10.63 -11.63 0.61
C GLY A 85 11.88 -10.74 0.50
N PRO A 86 11.91 -9.58 1.20
CA PRO A 86 10.98 -9.18 2.26
C PRO A 86 9.65 -8.58 1.75
N TYR A 87 8.59 -8.71 2.56
CA TYR A 87 7.27 -8.12 2.33
C TYR A 87 6.90 -7.12 3.44
N THR A 88 5.86 -6.33 3.22
CA THR A 88 5.14 -5.64 4.30
C THR A 88 4.04 -6.52 4.84
N SER A 89 3.93 -6.58 6.16
CA SER A 89 2.83 -7.21 6.88
C SER A 89 2.07 -6.17 7.69
N PHE A 90 0.91 -6.54 8.22
CA PHE A 90 0.15 -5.72 9.16
C PHE A 90 1.06 -5.16 10.27
N LYS A 91 1.85 -6.05 10.90
CA LYS A 91 2.75 -5.69 11.99
C LYS A 91 3.81 -4.70 11.55
N HIS A 92 4.35 -4.83 10.33
CA HIS A 92 5.31 -3.87 9.81
C HIS A 92 4.66 -2.52 9.53
N MET A 93 3.51 -2.48 8.85
CA MET A 93 2.79 -1.25 8.56
C MET A 93 2.42 -0.51 9.85
N PHE A 94 1.86 -1.23 10.83
CA PHE A 94 1.44 -0.66 12.10
C PHE A 94 2.63 -0.16 12.94
N ASN A 95 3.66 -1.01 13.15
CA ASN A 95 4.78 -0.66 14.01
C ASN A 95 5.62 0.51 13.47
N TRP A 96 5.80 0.59 12.14
CA TRP A 96 6.55 1.71 11.57
C TRP A 96 5.79 3.04 11.70
N ASN A 97 4.46 3.03 11.63
CA ASN A 97 3.67 4.25 11.82
C ASN A 97 3.54 4.64 13.30
N VAL A 98 3.51 3.68 14.24
CA VAL A 98 3.33 3.96 15.67
C VAL A 98 4.65 4.20 16.42
N PHE A 99 5.68 3.41 16.11
CA PHE A 99 6.95 3.40 16.85
C PHE A 99 8.16 3.80 15.99
N GLY A 100 7.97 3.99 14.68
CA GLY A 100 9.04 4.47 13.82
C GLY A 100 9.49 5.87 14.23
N LEU A 101 10.72 6.24 13.82
CA LEU A 101 11.23 7.59 14.05
C LEU A 101 10.20 8.61 13.56
N LEU A 102 9.89 9.62 14.37
CA LEU A 102 8.74 10.54 14.29
C LEU A 102 8.36 11.07 12.89
N LEU A 103 9.31 11.15 11.96
CA LEU A 103 9.10 11.62 10.57
C LEU A 103 9.41 10.58 9.49
N MET A 104 10.12 9.50 9.82
CA MET A 104 10.59 8.50 8.84
C MET A 104 9.81 7.19 8.93
N GLY A 105 9.12 6.93 10.04
CA GLY A 105 8.31 5.74 10.24
C GLY A 105 7.25 5.54 9.15
N PRO A 106 6.35 6.50 8.94
CA PRO A 106 5.34 6.44 7.87
C PRO A 106 5.95 6.30 6.47
N ALA A 107 7.05 7.02 6.18
CA ALA A 107 7.73 6.94 4.90
C ALA A 107 8.32 5.53 4.64
N ILE A 108 8.90 4.89 5.66
CA ILE A 108 9.42 3.51 5.57
C ILE A 108 8.28 2.51 5.42
N ALA A 109 7.17 2.68 6.14
CA ALA A 109 6.00 1.83 6.03
C ALA A 109 5.45 1.83 4.59
N THR A 110 5.27 3.03 4.03
CA THR A 110 4.78 3.24 2.67
C THR A 110 5.76 2.76 1.61
N TYR A 111 7.07 2.97 1.81
CA TYR A 111 8.11 2.38 0.97
C TYR A 111 7.96 0.87 0.83
N ARG A 112 7.86 0.16 1.97
CA ARG A 112 7.77 -1.29 1.95
C ARG A 112 6.44 -1.78 1.39
N PHE A 113 5.35 -1.03 1.58
CA PHE A 113 4.04 -1.34 1.00
C PHE A 113 4.12 -1.34 -0.53
N PHE A 114 4.63 -0.24 -1.10
CA PHE A 114 4.77 -0.11 -2.54
C PHE A 114 5.81 -1.06 -3.12
N ASP A 115 6.90 -1.37 -2.40
CA ASP A 115 7.85 -2.41 -2.82
C ASP A 115 7.16 -3.78 -2.96
N THR A 116 6.30 -4.15 -2.01
CA THR A 116 5.54 -5.40 -2.07
C THR A 116 4.56 -5.39 -3.25
N LEU A 117 3.81 -4.29 -3.40
CA LEU A 117 2.85 -4.13 -4.50
C LEU A 117 3.54 -4.19 -5.88
N ASN A 118 4.63 -3.43 -6.05
CA ASN A 118 5.43 -3.41 -7.28
C ASN A 118 5.90 -4.83 -7.65
N LYS A 119 6.44 -5.60 -6.70
CA LYS A 119 6.87 -6.99 -6.94
C LYS A 119 5.72 -7.88 -7.39
N VAL A 120 4.56 -7.76 -6.76
CA VAL A 120 3.35 -8.52 -7.12
C VAL A 120 2.89 -8.17 -8.53
N GLU A 121 2.81 -6.88 -8.86
CA GLU A 121 2.40 -6.42 -10.19
C GLU A 121 3.39 -6.83 -11.29
N ILE A 122 4.70 -6.81 -11.02
CA ILE A 122 5.73 -7.31 -11.94
C ILE A 122 5.51 -8.79 -12.23
N GLU A 123 5.29 -9.61 -11.20
CA GLU A 123 5.09 -11.04 -11.36
C GLU A 123 3.78 -11.35 -12.10
N LEU A 124 2.71 -10.62 -11.82
CA LEU A 124 1.44 -10.75 -12.54
C LEU A 124 1.57 -10.32 -14.01
N ASN A 125 2.31 -9.24 -14.29
CA ASN A 125 2.64 -8.83 -15.65
C ASN A 125 3.46 -9.90 -16.37
N ARG A 126 4.46 -10.49 -15.70
CA ARG A 126 5.30 -11.57 -16.25
C ARG A 126 4.44 -12.76 -16.65
N ARG A 127 3.57 -13.24 -15.75
CA ARG A 127 2.68 -14.39 -16.03
C ARG A 127 1.67 -14.11 -17.13
N SER A 128 1.15 -12.88 -17.20
CA SER A 128 0.18 -12.48 -18.22
C SER A 128 0.78 -12.35 -19.62
N ASN A 129 2.09 -12.16 -19.76
CA ASN A 129 2.78 -12.09 -21.05
C ASN A 129 3.31 -13.46 -21.53
N THR A 130 3.27 -14.49 -20.68
CA THR A 130 3.71 -15.86 -21.02
C THR A 130 2.56 -16.74 -21.52
N ILE A 131 1.33 -16.21 -21.53
CA ILE A 131 0.13 -16.82 -22.11
C ILE A 131 -0.14 -16.12 -23.44
#